data_AF-A0A448B2W6-F1
#
_entry.id   AF-A0A448B2W6-F1
#
_cell.length_a   1.000
_cell.length_b   1.000
_cell.length_c   1.000
_cell.angle_alpha   90.00
_cell.angle_beta   90.00
_cell.angle_gamma   90.00
#
_symmetry.space_group_name_H-M   'P 1'
#
loop_
_entity.id
_entity.type
_entity.pdbx_description
1 polymer ?
#
loop_
_entity_poly.entity_id
_entity_poly.type
_entity_poly.pdbx_seq_one_letter_code
_entity_poly.pdbx_strand_id
1 'polypeptide(L)' 'MKTYTEKQSMNPAVLTSYKLMKKIIKYSLYILIFYFAVKGFMA' A
#
# COMPACT_ATOMS: atom_id res chain seq x y z
N MET A 1 19.45 32.71 -2.06
CA MET A 1 18.98 31.42 -1.51
C MET A 1 18.72 30.50 -2.71
N LYS A 2 19.66 29.62 -3.06
CA LYS A 2 19.45 28.67 -4.17
C LYS A 2 18.46 27.62 -3.66
N THR A 3 17.19 27.80 -4.00
CA THR A 3 16.18 26.76 -3.90
C THR A 3 16.60 25.67 -4.86
N TYR A 4 17.42 24.74 -4.38
CA TYR A 4 17.61 23.46 -5.02
C TYR A 4 16.24 22.81 -5.00
N THR A 5 15.53 22.98 -6.11
CA THR A 5 14.49 22.07 -6.52
C THR A 5 15.23 20.76 -6.73
N GLU A 6 15.49 20.06 -5.63
CA GLU A 6 15.73 18.63 -5.61
C GLU A 6 14.43 18.05 -6.18
N LYS A 7 14.36 18.04 -7.51
CA LYS A 7 13.65 17.03 -8.25
C LYS A 7 14.29 15.74 -7.79
N GLN A 8 13.93 15.26 -6.60
CA GLN A 8 14.04 13.86 -6.23
C GLN A 8 13.28 13.19 -7.35
N SER A 9 14.03 12.71 -8.34
CA SER A 9 13.57 11.76 -9.33
C SER A 9 13.05 10.61 -8.50
N MET A 10 11.75 10.67 -8.20
CA MET A 10 11.11 9.78 -7.25
C MET A 10 11.30 8.41 -7.87
N ASN A 11 12.20 7.62 -7.25
CA ASN A 11 12.75 6.43 -7.87
C ASN A 11 11.56 5.60 -8.36
N PRO A 12 11.47 5.22 -9.65
CA PRO A 12 10.25 4.62 -10.21
C PRO A 12 9.81 3.37 -9.44
N ALA A 13 10.75 2.69 -8.79
CA ALA A 13 10.50 1.62 -7.82
C ALA A 13 9.67 2.09 -6.61
N VAL A 14 10.00 3.23 -5.99
CA VAL A 14 9.27 3.80 -4.85
C VAL A 14 7.85 4.20 -5.25
N LEU A 15 7.70 4.81 -6.43
CA LEU A 15 6.39 5.20 -6.98
C LEU A 15 5.51 3.98 -7.29
N THR A 16 6.12 2.91 -7.80
CA THR A 16 5.44 1.64 -8.10
C THR A 16 5.05 0.92 -6.82
N SER A 17 5.97 0.82 -5.85
CA SER A 17 5.70 0.25 -4.53
C SER A 17 4.59 1.00 -3.80
N TYR A 18 4.56 2.34 -3.90
CA TYR A 18 3.48 3.14 -3.32
C TYR A 18 2.12 2.86 -3.98
N LYS A 19 2.07 2.73 -5.31
CA LYS A 19 0.83 2.36 -6.02
C LYS A 19 0.34 0.96 -5.63
N LEU A 20 1.25 -0.01 -5.54
CA LEU A 20 0.95 -1.37 -5.10
C LEU A 20 0.46 -1.38 -3.65
N MET A 21 1.16 -0.69 -2.75
CA MET A 21 0.82 -0.59 -1.34
C MET A 21 -0.55 0.07 -1.14
N LYS A 22 -0.85 1.15 -1.87
CA LYS A 22 -2.18 1.78 -1.87
C LYS A 22 -3.29 0.82 -2.31
N LYS A 23 -3.00 -0.04 -3.30
CA LYS A 23 -3.94 -1.07 -3.76
C LYS A 23 -4.12 -2.17 -2.71
N ILE A 24 -3.03 -2.64 -2.09
CA ILE A 24 -3.06 -3.63 -1.01
C ILE A 24 -3.87 -3.12 0.17
N ILE A 25 -3.64 -1.88 0.62
CA ILE A 25 -4.40 -1.26 1.73
C ILE A 25 -5.89 -1.16 1.40
N LYS A 26 -6.25 -0.83 0.15
CA LYS A 26 -7.66 -0.81 -0.27
C LYS A 26 -8.35 -2.16 -0.10
N TYR A 27 -7.64 -3.26 -0.33
CA TYR A 27 -8.17 -4.61 -0.22
C TYR A 27 -7.84 -5.30 1.11
N SER A 28 -7.00 -4.71 1.96
CA SER A 28 -6.56 -5.34 3.22
C SER A 28 -7.72 -5.53 4.19
N LEU A 29 -8.67 -4.59 4.22
CA LEU A 29 -9.87 -4.71 5.04
C LEU A 29 -10.71 -5.92 4.64
N TYR A 30 -10.87 -6.16 3.33
CA TYR A 30 -11.60 -7.32 2.81
C TYR A 30 -10.88 -8.63 3.13
N ILE A 31 -9.54 -8.65 3.02
CA ILE A 31 -8.73 -9.80 3.40
C ILE A 31 -8.86 -10.08 4.89
N LEU A 32 -8.90 -9.04 5.73
CA LEU A 32 -9.03 -9.18 7.17
C LEU A 32 -10.43 -9.68 7.57
N ILE A 33 -11.49 -9.14 6.95
CA ILE A 33 -12.87 -9.62 7.13
C ILE A 33 -12.99 -11.07 6.65
N PHE A 34 -12.42 -11.42 5.49
CA PHE A 34 -12.42 -12.78 4.97
C PHE A 34 -11.65 -13.74 5.89
N TYR A 35 -10.50 -13.32 6.41
CA TYR A 35 -9.72 -14.10 7.37
C TYR A 35 -10.51 -14.36 8.65
N PHE A 36 -11.15 -13.33 9.21
CA PHE A 36 -12.02 -13.48 10.37
C PHE A 36 -13.26 -14.34 10.08
N ALA A 37 -13.86 -14.20 8.89
CA ALA A 37 -14.98 -15.02 8.47
C ALA A 37 -14.58 -16.49 8.38
N VAL A 38 -13.45 -16.81 7.75
CA VAL A 38 -12.95 -18.19 7.63
C VAL A 38 -12.54 -18.75 8.98
N LYS A 39 -11.78 -18.02 9.80
CA LYS A 39 -11.40 -18.47 11.14
C LYS A 39 -12.58 -18.58 12.10
N GLY A 40 -13.55 -17.67 11.99
CA GLY A 40 -14.76 -17.66 12.80
C GLY A 40 -15.79 -18.69 12.38
N PHE A 41 -15.76 -19.17 11.13
CA PHE A 41 -16.53 -20.33 10.68
C PHE A 41 -15.88 -21.67 11.04
N MET A 42 -14.55 -21.68 11.27
CA MET A 42 -13.80 -22.85 11.70
C MET A 42 -13.79 -23.03 13.23
N ALA A 43 -14.31 -22.06 13.99
CA ALA A 43 -14.53 -22.12 15.43
C ALA A 43 -16.00 -22.46 15.73
#